data_AF-A0A2T1E241-F1
#
_entry.id   AF-A0A2T1E241-F1
#
_cell.length_a   1.000
_cell.length_b   1.000
_cell.length_c   1.000
_cell.angle_alpha   90.00
_cell.angle_beta   90.00
_cell.angle_gamma   90.00
#
_symmetry.space_group_name_H-M   'P 1'
#
loop_
_entity.id
_entity.type
_entity.pdbx_description
1 polymer ?
#
loop_
_entity_poly.entity_id
_entity_poly.type
_entity_poly.pdbx_seq_one_letter_code
_entity_poly.pdbx_strand_id
1 'polypeptide(L)'
;MRLPTTYFRYSLLVSFLLFIGLTPLSLLISFFVPSMWKLGVYSLFFVALINLAFTTGFIFYYRVSINPQGLRCTSFWGKLYFIEWSTITGARSYGGLWTFGFKFLLLSTTKFSSALWLPLFLHDMPRLKQIVSDYAGTSNPLAIQLKEQNTPVSKGKKAEDQIKFAWQGGIVHGTINLVFILLALTGYDFFIRLTELIDISKLLISVLLNVCLIFVLSFGIYKKSRVSAVVILIYLASSQAWEVIELRRIPGILSWFFLIAYVGGVQGTFSYHKLRGNR
;
A
#
# COMPACT_ATOMS: atom_id res chain seq x y z
N MET A 1 31.89 14.01 25.20
CA MET A 1 32.12 13.98 23.73
C MET A 1 30.82 13.54 23.05
N ARG A 2 30.25 14.31 22.10
CA ARG A 2 29.04 13.88 21.38
C ARG A 2 29.44 12.86 20.32
N LEU A 3 28.85 11.66 20.36
CA LEU A 3 29.12 10.64 19.35
C LEU A 3 28.55 11.05 17.98
N PRO A 4 29.22 10.70 16.87
CA PRO A 4 28.72 10.99 15.53
C PRO A 4 27.36 10.32 15.34
N THR A 5 26.33 11.14 15.09
CA THR A 5 24.95 10.67 14.92
C THR A 5 24.52 10.92 13.48
N THR A 6 24.19 9.84 12.76
CA THR A 6 23.65 9.91 11.40
C THR A 6 22.13 9.85 11.46
N TYR A 7 21.46 10.74 10.73
CA TYR A 7 20.00 10.79 10.67
C TYR A 7 19.50 10.29 9.33
N PHE A 8 18.45 9.46 9.36
CA PHE A 8 17.77 8.99 8.17
C PHE A 8 16.42 9.66 8.07
N ARG A 9 16.15 10.23 6.88
CA ARG A 9 14.87 10.85 6.54
C ARG A 9 14.00 9.86 5.77
N TYR A 10 12.70 10.08 5.83
CA TYR A 10 11.74 9.39 4.98
C TYR A 10 11.96 9.70 3.51
N SER A 11 11.63 8.75 2.64
CA SER A 11 11.50 9.01 1.22
C SER A 11 10.36 10.01 0.96
N LEU A 12 10.61 10.98 0.09
CA LEU A 12 9.63 12.00 -0.34
C LEU A 12 8.35 11.35 -0.89
N LEU A 13 8.46 10.17 -1.52
CA LEU A 13 7.31 9.42 -2.00
C LEU A 13 6.36 9.01 -0.87
N VAL A 14 6.89 8.65 0.31
CA VAL A 14 6.04 8.28 1.45
C VAL A 14 5.35 9.51 2.02
N SER A 15 6.05 10.64 2.10
CA SER A 15 5.45 11.93 2.47
C SER A 15 4.28 12.28 1.55
N PHE A 16 4.45 12.10 0.24
CA PHE A 16 3.41 12.35 -0.75
C PHE A 16 2.22 11.38 -0.61
N LEU A 17 2.48 10.09 -0.40
CA LEU A 17 1.43 9.10 -0.19
C LEU A 17 0.64 9.35 1.10
N LEU A 18 1.31 9.77 2.19
CA LEU A 18 0.64 10.18 3.41
C LEU A 18 -0.25 11.41 3.18
N PHE A 19 0.26 12.41 2.46
CA PHE A 19 -0.51 13.61 2.12
C PHE A 19 -1.80 13.28 1.35
N ILE A 20 -1.70 12.44 0.30
CA ILE A 20 -2.87 12.00 -0.47
C ILE A 20 -3.78 11.14 0.40
N GLY A 21 -3.21 10.18 1.16
CA GLY A 21 -3.97 9.27 2.01
C GLY A 21 -4.78 9.96 3.11
N LEU A 22 -4.35 11.14 3.56
CA LEU A 22 -5.08 11.96 4.53
C LEU A 22 -6.20 12.80 3.89
N THR A 23 -6.25 12.92 2.56
CA THR A 23 -7.24 13.75 1.85
C THR A 23 -8.69 13.31 2.11
N PRO A 24 -9.06 12.02 2.07
CA PRO A 24 -10.42 11.60 2.39
C PRO A 24 -10.82 11.91 3.84
N LEU A 25 -9.89 11.74 4.79
CA LEU A 25 -10.15 11.98 6.21
C LEU A 25 -10.31 13.47 6.51
N SER A 26 -9.42 14.30 5.98
CA SER A 26 -9.49 15.76 6.10
C SER A 26 -10.75 16.32 5.44
N LEU A 27 -11.16 15.77 4.29
CA LEU A 27 -12.42 16.11 3.63
C LEU A 27 -13.61 15.67 4.50
N LEU A 28 -13.58 14.48 5.10
CA LEU A 28 -14.60 14.02 6.05
C LEU A 28 -14.72 14.95 7.27
N ILE A 29 -13.60 15.36 7.87
CA ILE A 29 -13.58 16.32 8.99
C ILE A 29 -14.20 17.66 8.58
N SER A 30 -13.98 18.11 7.34
CA SER A 30 -14.55 19.36 6.85
C SER A 30 -16.09 19.35 6.77
N PHE A 31 -16.74 18.18 6.67
CA PHE A 31 -18.21 18.06 6.78
C PHE A 31 -18.73 18.46 8.17
N PHE A 32 -17.94 18.27 9.22
CA PHE A 32 -18.34 18.56 10.60
C PHE A 32 -18.06 20.00 11.04
N VAL A 33 -17.60 20.86 10.12
CA VAL A 33 -17.41 22.30 10.36
C VAL A 33 -18.38 23.05 9.44
N PRO A 34 -19.65 23.27 9.85
CA PRO A 34 -20.68 23.84 8.99
C PRO A 34 -20.31 25.19 8.38
N SER A 35 -19.51 25.98 9.12
CA SER A 35 -19.00 27.27 8.66
C SER A 35 -18.09 27.18 7.43
N MET A 36 -17.40 26.05 7.21
CA MET A 36 -16.48 25.85 6.09
C MET A 36 -17.20 25.66 4.75
N TRP A 37 -18.46 25.23 4.76
CA TRP A 37 -19.24 24.97 3.54
C TRP A 37 -19.61 26.25 2.80
N LYS A 38 -19.78 27.35 3.54
CA LYS A 38 -20.04 28.68 2.98
C LYS A 38 -18.84 29.28 2.24
N LEU A 39 -17.65 28.71 2.43
CA LEU A 39 -16.39 29.25 1.92
C LEU A 39 -15.92 28.60 0.60
N GLY A 40 -16.67 27.66 0.01
CA GLY A 40 -16.37 27.13 -1.33
C GLY A 40 -14.92 26.63 -1.50
N VAL A 41 -14.17 27.19 -2.45
CA VAL A 41 -12.78 26.81 -2.80
C VAL A 41 -11.82 26.86 -1.61
N TYR A 42 -12.07 27.71 -0.61
CA TYR A 42 -11.21 27.79 0.58
C TYR A 42 -11.23 26.50 1.43
N SER A 43 -12.26 25.66 1.30
CA SER A 43 -12.31 24.35 1.95
C SER A 43 -11.21 23.40 1.45
N LEU A 44 -10.89 23.42 0.15
CA LEU A 44 -9.82 22.61 -0.44
C LEU A 44 -8.44 23.06 0.02
N PHE A 45 -8.21 24.38 0.10
CA PHE A 45 -6.97 24.94 0.60
C PHE A 45 -6.76 24.61 2.08
N PHE A 46 -7.82 24.69 2.89
CA PHE A 46 -7.79 24.30 4.30
C PHE A 46 -7.47 22.81 4.47
N VAL A 47 -8.12 21.94 3.69
CA VAL A 47 -7.82 20.49 3.64
C VAL A 47 -6.35 20.26 3.27
N ALA A 48 -5.84 20.95 2.25
CA ALA A 48 -4.45 20.82 1.83
C ALA A 48 -3.47 21.29 2.93
N LEU A 49 -3.75 22.40 3.61
CA LEU A 49 -2.94 22.90 4.72
C LEU A 49 -2.91 21.92 5.90
N ILE A 50 -4.06 21.36 6.27
CA ILE A 50 -4.15 20.32 7.31
C ILE A 50 -3.28 19.13 6.91
N ASN A 51 -3.45 18.61 5.69
CA ASN A 51 -2.67 17.45 5.24
C ASN A 51 -1.17 17.77 5.20
N LEU A 52 -0.79 18.99 4.82
CA LEU A 52 0.60 19.44 4.82
C LEU A 52 1.16 19.50 6.25
N ALA A 53 0.42 20.08 7.20
CA ALA A 53 0.82 20.19 8.59
C ALA A 53 0.98 18.81 9.24
N PHE A 54 0.00 17.91 9.07
CA PHE A 54 0.07 16.54 9.58
C PHE A 54 1.21 15.75 8.95
N THR A 55 1.35 15.80 7.62
CA THR A 55 2.43 15.10 6.90
C THR A 55 3.79 15.58 7.37
N THR A 56 3.96 16.90 7.51
CA THR A 56 5.19 17.52 8.02
C THR A 56 5.47 17.05 9.45
N GLY A 57 4.46 17.12 10.33
CA GLY A 57 4.56 16.62 11.71
C GLY A 57 4.99 15.15 11.76
N PHE A 58 4.37 14.28 10.97
CA PHE A 58 4.73 12.87 10.85
C PHE A 58 6.19 12.65 10.41
N ILE A 59 6.65 13.39 9.38
CA ILE A 59 8.03 13.28 8.89
C ILE A 59 9.05 13.64 9.97
N PHE A 60 8.79 14.70 10.73
CA PHE A 60 9.68 15.14 11.80
C PHE A 60 9.63 14.20 13.01
N TYR A 61 8.45 13.69 13.32
CA TYR A 61 8.21 12.89 14.52
C TYR A 61 8.86 11.51 14.43
N TYR A 62 8.79 10.84 13.28
CA TYR A 62 9.33 9.48 13.14
C TYR A 62 10.79 9.44 12.63
N ARG A 63 11.66 10.30 13.16
CA ARG A 63 13.06 10.36 12.71
C ARG A 63 13.88 9.20 13.25
N VAL A 64 14.57 8.49 12.36
CA VAL A 64 15.52 7.43 12.73
C VAL A 64 16.93 8.02 12.85
N SER A 65 17.62 7.73 13.95
CA SER A 65 19.02 8.16 14.13
C SER A 65 19.90 7.02 14.61
N ILE A 66 21.11 6.93 14.07
CA ILE A 66 22.08 5.88 14.37
C ILE A 66 23.39 6.48 14.84
N ASN A 67 23.97 5.88 15.86
CA ASN A 67 25.32 6.19 16.35
C ASN A 67 26.07 4.88 16.69
N PRO A 68 27.36 4.94 17.04
CA PRO A 68 28.14 3.75 17.36
C PRO A 68 27.62 2.93 18.55
N GLN A 69 26.88 3.54 19.48
CA GLN A 69 26.33 2.85 20.65
C GLN A 69 25.01 2.14 20.34
N GLY A 70 24.23 2.64 19.39
CA GLY A 70 22.89 2.14 19.15
C GLY A 70 22.05 2.84 18.09
N LEU A 71 20.78 2.49 18.10
CA LEU A 71 19.74 2.98 17.19
C LEU A 71 18.65 3.68 17.99
N ARG A 72 18.20 4.82 17.49
CA ARG A 72 17.00 5.50 17.96
C ARG A 72 15.87 5.30 16.96
N CYS A 73 14.78 4.68 17.39
CA CYS A 73 13.59 4.44 16.60
C CYS A 73 12.32 4.50 17.46
N THR A 74 11.17 4.52 16.82
CA THR A 74 9.87 4.73 17.47
C THR A 74 9.18 3.39 17.76
N SER A 75 8.37 3.33 18.82
CA SER A 75 7.37 2.27 18.96
C SER A 75 6.19 2.48 18.01
N PHE A 76 5.26 1.53 17.99
CA PHE A 76 4.00 1.66 17.24
C PHE A 76 3.22 2.93 17.60
N TRP A 77 3.29 3.34 18.87
CA TRP A 77 2.63 4.55 19.39
C TRP A 77 3.46 5.82 19.17
N GLY A 78 4.55 5.74 18.40
CA GLY A 78 5.34 6.92 18.07
C GLY A 78 6.36 7.37 19.11
N LYS A 79 6.34 6.79 20.33
CA LYS A 79 7.31 7.12 21.37
C LYS A 79 8.71 6.71 20.93
N LEU A 80 9.66 7.64 21.05
CA LEU A 80 11.03 7.49 20.59
C LEU A 80 11.89 6.81 21.66
N TYR A 81 12.58 5.74 21.31
CA TYR A 81 13.45 4.97 22.19
C TYR A 81 14.86 4.89 21.63
N PHE A 82 15.86 4.94 22.51
CA PHE A 82 17.24 4.61 22.18
C PHE A 82 17.54 3.17 22.63
N ILE A 83 18.08 2.36 21.73
CA ILE A 83 18.39 0.95 21.94
C ILE A 83 19.87 0.74 21.65
N GLU A 84 20.59 0.14 22.58
CA GLU A 84 21.97 -0.29 22.35
C GLU A 84 22.02 -1.52 21.44
N TRP A 85 23.03 -1.62 20.59
CA TRP A 85 23.16 -2.73 19.65
C TRP A 85 23.11 -4.11 20.33
N SER A 86 23.73 -4.23 21.51
CA SER A 86 23.80 -5.45 22.31
C SER A 86 22.44 -5.90 22.86
N THR A 87 21.48 -4.98 22.99
CA THR A 87 20.16 -5.28 23.58
C THR A 87 19.14 -5.76 22.55
N ILE A 88 19.47 -5.70 21.25
CA ILE A 88 18.62 -6.18 20.16
C ILE A 88 18.72 -7.71 20.10
N THR A 89 17.63 -8.38 20.48
CA THR A 89 17.56 -9.85 20.50
C THR A 89 17.00 -10.44 19.21
N GLY A 90 16.28 -9.64 18.43
CA GLY A 90 15.67 -10.11 17.19
C GLY A 90 15.25 -8.97 16.29
N ALA A 91 15.20 -9.24 15.00
CA ALA A 91 14.63 -8.36 14.00
C ALA A 91 13.76 -9.21 13.07
N ARG A 92 12.51 -8.79 12.84
CA ARG A 92 11.60 -9.47 11.91
C ARG A 92 11.01 -8.49 10.92
N SER A 93 10.88 -8.92 9.66
CA SER A 93 10.19 -8.13 8.65
C SER A 93 8.69 -8.15 8.89
N TYR A 94 8.09 -6.97 8.90
CA TYR A 94 6.64 -6.78 8.94
C TYR A 94 6.21 -5.98 7.71
N GLY A 95 5.24 -6.52 7.00
CA GLY A 95 4.62 -5.87 5.85
C GLY A 95 3.29 -6.54 5.60
N GLY A 96 2.22 -5.76 5.54
CA GLY A 96 0.88 -6.29 5.37
C GLY A 96 -0.11 -5.20 4.95
N LEU A 97 -1.38 -5.59 4.85
CA LEU A 97 -2.46 -4.67 4.48
C LEU A 97 -2.57 -3.49 5.46
N TRP A 98 -2.39 -3.78 6.76
CA TRP A 98 -2.44 -2.81 7.85
C TRP A 98 -1.41 -1.69 7.75
N THR A 99 -0.29 -1.93 7.05
CA THR A 99 0.73 -0.90 6.82
C THR A 99 0.59 -0.25 5.46
N PHE A 100 -0.53 -0.42 4.76
CA PHE A 100 -0.77 0.10 3.41
C PHE A 100 0.38 -0.23 2.45
N GLY A 101 0.99 -1.41 2.59
CA GLY A 101 2.13 -1.85 1.79
C GLY A 101 3.50 -1.29 2.20
N PHE A 102 3.56 -0.37 3.17
CA PHE A 102 4.82 0.07 3.77
C PHE A 102 5.47 -1.09 4.54
N LYS A 103 6.79 -1.23 4.41
CA LYS A 103 7.55 -2.27 5.09
C LYS A 103 8.29 -1.71 6.29
N PHE A 104 8.26 -2.47 7.38
CA PHE A 104 8.95 -2.15 8.62
C PHE A 104 9.77 -3.36 9.08
N LEU A 105 10.83 -3.11 9.83
CA LEU A 105 11.46 -4.09 10.70
C LEU A 105 10.95 -3.88 12.11
N LEU A 106 10.44 -4.94 12.71
CA LEU A 106 10.09 -4.96 14.12
C LEU A 106 11.31 -5.48 14.88
N LEU A 107 11.84 -4.65 15.77
CA LEU A 107 12.99 -4.96 16.60
C LEU A 107 12.51 -5.40 17.98
N SER A 108 12.99 -6.56 18.41
CA SER A 108 12.80 -7.09 19.75
C SER A 108 14.01 -6.73 20.60
N THR A 109 13.77 -6.31 21.84
CA THR A 109 14.83 -5.87 22.75
C THR A 109 14.66 -6.53 24.12
N THR A 110 15.75 -6.64 24.88
CA THR A 110 15.67 -7.07 26.30
C THR A 110 15.13 -5.97 27.22
N LYS A 111 15.32 -4.70 26.86
CA LYS A 111 14.97 -3.54 27.71
C LYS A 111 13.47 -3.20 27.68
N PHE A 112 12.79 -3.48 26.57
CA PHE A 112 11.39 -3.10 26.36
C PHE A 112 10.56 -4.27 25.85
N SER A 113 9.35 -4.43 26.38
CA SER A 113 8.38 -5.43 25.93
C SER A 113 7.73 -5.07 24.59
N SER A 114 7.69 -3.78 24.24
CA SER A 114 7.12 -3.31 22.98
C SER A 114 8.13 -3.42 21.84
N ALA A 115 7.66 -3.95 20.70
CA ALA A 115 8.46 -3.99 19.49
C ALA A 115 8.67 -2.58 18.93
N LEU A 116 9.90 -2.33 18.48
CA LEU A 116 10.29 -1.03 17.92
C LEU A 116 10.30 -1.10 16.40
N TRP A 117 9.79 -0.05 15.77
CA TRP A 117 9.46 -0.02 14.34
C TRP A 117 10.54 0.76 13.60
N LEU A 118 11.29 0.04 12.78
CA LEU A 118 12.27 0.63 11.86
C LEU A 118 11.68 0.65 10.44
N PRO A 119 11.30 1.81 9.89
CA PRO A 119 10.80 1.92 8.52
C PRO A 119 11.87 1.52 7.50
N LEU A 120 11.48 0.76 6.47
CA LEU A 120 12.37 0.31 5.39
C LEU A 120 12.25 1.14 4.11
N PHE A 121 11.57 2.28 4.20
CA PHE A 121 11.34 3.24 3.13
C PHE A 121 12.07 4.56 3.42
N LEU A 122 13.24 4.44 4.05
CA LEU A 122 14.16 5.55 4.28
C LEU A 122 14.83 5.95 2.96
N HIS A 123 15.15 7.24 2.82
CA HIS A 123 15.72 7.79 1.59
C HIS A 123 17.04 7.11 1.19
N ASP A 124 17.88 6.75 2.16
CA ASP A 124 19.21 6.17 1.93
C ASP A 124 19.37 4.82 2.64
N MET A 125 18.58 3.84 2.18
CA MET A 125 18.66 2.46 2.69
C MET A 125 20.04 1.81 2.49
N PRO A 126 20.78 1.99 1.38
CA PRO A 126 22.12 1.42 1.25
C PRO A 126 23.08 1.89 2.35
N ARG A 127 23.12 3.20 2.63
CA ARG A 127 23.93 3.76 3.72
C ARG A 127 23.49 3.26 5.09
N LEU A 128 22.19 3.11 5.31
CA LEU A 128 21.66 2.51 6.54
C LEU A 128 22.24 1.13 6.78
N LYS A 129 22.23 0.26 5.75
CA LYS A 129 22.74 -1.12 5.85
C LYS A 129 24.23 -1.14 6.15
N GLN A 130 25.00 -0.28 5.48
CA GLN A 130 26.43 -0.16 5.71
C GLN A 130 26.71 0.26 7.16
N ILE A 131 26.12 1.36 7.63
CA ILE A 131 26.34 1.87 9.00
C ILE A 131 25.91 0.85 10.06
N VAL A 132 24.78 0.15 9.85
CA VAL A 132 24.36 -0.91 10.78
C VAL A 132 25.37 -2.05 10.79
N SER A 133 25.89 -2.47 9.63
CA SER A 133 26.92 -3.50 9.55
C SER A 133 28.20 -3.07 10.28
N ASP A 134 28.61 -1.82 10.11
CA ASP A 134 29.83 -1.26 10.69
C ASP A 134 29.73 -1.09 12.22
N TYR A 135 28.60 -0.60 12.73
CA TYR A 135 28.44 -0.31 14.16
C TYR A 135 27.91 -1.48 14.99
N ALA A 136 26.96 -2.26 14.46
CA ALA A 136 26.34 -3.36 15.20
C ALA A 136 27.09 -4.70 15.00
N GLY A 137 27.91 -4.80 13.94
CA GLY A 137 28.55 -6.03 13.51
C GLY A 137 27.63 -6.92 12.67
N THR A 138 28.23 -7.82 11.90
CA THR A 138 27.50 -8.71 10.96
C THR A 138 26.69 -9.81 11.66
N SER A 139 26.97 -10.09 12.94
CA SER A 139 26.22 -11.04 13.76
C SER A 139 24.97 -10.44 14.40
N ASN A 140 24.79 -9.11 14.33
CA ASN A 140 23.62 -8.48 14.93
C ASN A 140 22.34 -8.89 14.18
N PRO A 141 21.24 -9.23 14.88
CA PRO A 141 19.98 -9.63 14.24
C PRO A 141 19.47 -8.62 13.21
N LEU A 142 19.66 -7.32 13.48
CA LEU A 142 19.26 -6.27 12.53
C LEU A 142 20.09 -6.31 11.25
N ALA A 143 21.42 -6.47 11.36
CA ALA A 143 22.32 -6.53 10.23
C ALA A 143 22.03 -7.75 9.35
N ILE A 144 21.82 -8.91 9.97
CA ILE A 144 21.42 -10.17 9.30
C ILE A 144 20.14 -9.94 8.52
N GLN A 145 19.09 -9.42 9.16
CA GLN A 145 17.79 -9.23 8.52
C GLN A 145 17.84 -8.21 7.37
N LEU A 146 18.63 -7.14 7.50
CA LEU A 146 18.83 -6.15 6.44
C LEU A 146 19.58 -6.72 5.23
N LYS A 147 20.51 -7.65 5.46
CA LYS A 147 21.23 -8.38 4.41
C LYS A 147 20.31 -9.38 3.70
N GLU A 148 19.53 -10.15 4.45
CA GLU A 148 18.59 -11.15 3.92
C GLU A 148 17.52 -10.56 3.01
N GLN A 149 17.06 -9.34 3.27
CA GLN A 149 16.05 -8.65 2.45
C GLN A 149 16.46 -8.41 0.99
N ASN A 150 17.74 -8.50 0.66
CA ASN A 150 18.23 -8.34 -0.71
C ASN A 150 18.49 -9.66 -1.44
N THR A 151 18.35 -10.79 -0.76
CA THR A 151 18.62 -12.11 -1.35
C THR A 151 17.61 -12.45 -2.46
N PRO A 152 18.01 -13.23 -3.48
CA PRO A 152 17.09 -13.71 -4.51
C PRO A 152 15.88 -14.45 -3.93
N VAL A 153 16.06 -15.15 -2.81
CA VAL A 153 15.00 -15.88 -2.10
C VAL A 153 13.94 -14.93 -1.54
N SER A 154 14.34 -13.87 -0.84
CA SER A 154 13.39 -12.90 -0.27
C SER A 154 12.70 -12.07 -1.36
N LYS A 155 13.41 -11.74 -2.44
CA LYS A 155 12.81 -11.13 -3.65
C LYS A 155 11.78 -12.05 -4.29
N GLY A 156 12.06 -13.35 -4.37
CA GLY A 156 11.14 -14.37 -4.88
C GLY A 156 9.87 -14.44 -4.04
N LYS A 157 10.00 -14.54 -2.71
CA LYS A 157 8.86 -14.54 -1.80
C LYS A 157 8.00 -13.28 -1.94
N LYS A 158 8.64 -12.10 -2.03
CA LYS A 158 7.93 -10.82 -2.25
C LYS A 158 7.13 -10.84 -3.56
N ALA A 159 7.71 -11.34 -4.64
CA ALA A 159 7.02 -11.43 -5.92
C ALA A 159 5.79 -12.35 -5.84
N GLU A 160 5.90 -13.47 -5.13
CA GLU A 160 4.77 -14.39 -4.91
C GLU A 160 3.67 -13.78 -4.06
N ASP A 161 4.01 -13.05 -3.00
CA ASP A 161 3.04 -12.37 -2.14
C ASP A 161 2.26 -11.30 -2.94
N GLN A 162 2.93 -10.54 -3.81
CA GLN A 162 2.29 -9.56 -4.69
C GLN A 162 1.33 -10.22 -5.70
N ILE A 163 1.72 -11.37 -6.26
CA ILE A 163 0.86 -12.16 -7.17
C ILE A 163 -0.38 -12.67 -6.43
N LYS A 164 -0.21 -13.23 -5.23
CA LYS A 164 -1.32 -13.72 -4.39
C LYS A 164 -2.28 -12.60 -4.03
N PHE A 165 -1.76 -11.43 -3.65
CA PHE A 165 -2.59 -10.27 -3.32
C PHE A 165 -3.42 -9.79 -4.52
N ALA A 166 -2.82 -9.70 -5.71
CA ALA A 166 -3.53 -9.32 -6.92
C ALA A 166 -4.62 -10.33 -7.31
N TRP A 167 -4.34 -11.63 -7.19
CA TRP A 167 -5.32 -12.71 -7.42
C TRP A 167 -6.49 -12.63 -6.43
N GLN A 168 -6.21 -12.46 -5.13
CA GLN A 168 -7.25 -12.26 -4.12
C GLN A 168 -8.09 -11.01 -4.42
N GLY A 169 -7.43 -9.91 -4.82
CA GLY A 169 -8.11 -8.70 -5.28
C GLY A 169 -9.05 -8.95 -6.47
N GLY A 170 -8.62 -9.78 -7.43
CA GLY A 170 -9.45 -10.21 -8.55
C GLY A 170 -10.67 -11.04 -8.14
N ILE A 171 -10.52 -11.97 -7.18
CA ILE A 171 -11.66 -12.73 -6.65
C ILE A 171 -12.66 -11.80 -5.97
N VAL A 172 -12.18 -10.92 -5.08
CA VAL A 172 -13.05 -9.98 -4.36
C VAL A 172 -13.77 -9.04 -5.34
N HIS A 173 -13.05 -8.51 -6.34
CA HIS A 173 -13.63 -7.65 -7.37
C HIS A 173 -14.73 -8.38 -8.18
N GLY A 174 -14.46 -9.60 -8.65
CA GLY A 174 -15.44 -10.40 -9.39
C GLY A 174 -16.67 -10.73 -8.55
N THR A 175 -16.49 -11.13 -7.28
CA THR A 175 -17.59 -11.44 -6.36
C THR A 175 -18.44 -10.22 -6.05
N ILE A 176 -17.84 -9.05 -5.81
CA ILE A 176 -18.59 -7.81 -5.55
C ILE A 176 -19.47 -7.47 -6.76
N ASN A 177 -18.92 -7.51 -7.97
CA ASN A 177 -19.68 -7.27 -9.20
C ASN A 177 -20.81 -8.29 -9.36
N LEU A 178 -20.56 -9.58 -9.07
CA LEU A 178 -21.60 -10.62 -9.11
C LEU A 178 -22.74 -10.35 -8.11
N VAL A 179 -22.41 -9.96 -6.88
CA VAL A 179 -23.42 -9.60 -5.87
C VAL A 179 -24.26 -8.41 -6.32
N PHE A 180 -23.64 -7.37 -6.88
CA PHE A 180 -24.37 -6.23 -7.43
C PHE A 180 -25.34 -6.64 -8.54
N ILE A 181 -24.94 -7.56 -9.43
CA ILE A 181 -25.83 -8.11 -10.47
C ILE A 181 -26.99 -8.86 -9.83
N LEU A 182 -26.72 -9.76 -8.88
CA LEU A 182 -27.77 -10.55 -8.22
C LEU A 182 -28.75 -9.66 -7.46
N LEU A 183 -28.27 -8.62 -6.76
CA LEU A 183 -29.12 -7.64 -6.10
C LEU A 183 -29.99 -6.89 -7.10
N ALA A 184 -29.42 -6.44 -8.23
CA ALA A 184 -30.17 -5.80 -9.31
C ALA A 184 -31.25 -6.73 -9.90
N LEU A 185 -30.98 -8.04 -9.98
CA LEU A 185 -31.93 -9.07 -10.41
C LEU A 185 -33.02 -9.40 -9.37
N THR A 186 -32.76 -9.21 -8.07
CA THR A 186 -33.77 -9.46 -7.03
C THR A 186 -34.67 -8.26 -6.75
N GLY A 187 -34.17 -7.03 -6.94
CA GLY A 187 -34.91 -5.78 -6.73
C GLY A 187 -35.77 -5.35 -7.93
N TYR A 188 -36.32 -6.30 -8.69
CA TYR A 188 -36.90 -6.12 -10.02
C TYR A 188 -37.86 -4.92 -10.12
N ASP A 189 -38.70 -4.65 -9.12
CA ASP A 189 -39.66 -3.53 -9.20
C ASP A 189 -39.02 -2.14 -9.15
N PHE A 190 -37.88 -1.96 -8.45
CA PHE A 190 -37.18 -0.68 -8.38
C PHE A 190 -36.32 -0.43 -9.63
N PHE A 191 -35.72 -1.48 -10.19
CA PHE A 191 -34.84 -1.38 -11.35
C PHE A 191 -35.62 -1.33 -12.67
N ILE A 192 -36.76 -2.06 -12.79
CA ILE A 192 -37.63 -2.05 -13.99
C ILE A 192 -38.04 -0.62 -14.36
N ARG A 193 -38.43 0.23 -13.39
CA ARG A 193 -38.77 1.64 -13.64
C ARG A 193 -37.59 2.49 -14.14
N LEU A 194 -36.36 2.07 -13.90
CA LEU A 194 -35.14 2.75 -14.38
C LEU A 194 -34.67 2.20 -15.74
N THR A 195 -35.04 0.97 -16.11
CA THR A 195 -34.54 0.24 -17.30
C THR A 195 -35.48 0.16 -18.50
N GLU A 196 -36.67 0.77 -18.49
CA GLU A 196 -37.60 0.80 -19.64
C GLU A 196 -37.00 1.38 -20.94
N LEU A 197 -35.78 1.91 -20.93
CA LEU A 197 -35.06 2.47 -22.07
C LEU A 197 -33.93 1.58 -22.66
N ILE A 198 -33.55 0.46 -22.03
CA ILE A 198 -32.40 -0.36 -22.48
C ILE A 198 -32.73 -1.85 -22.49
N ASP A 199 -32.34 -2.53 -23.57
CA ASP A 199 -32.44 -3.98 -23.77
C ASP A 199 -31.73 -4.77 -22.65
N ILE A 200 -32.49 -5.13 -21.61
CA ILE A 200 -32.01 -5.77 -20.36
C ILE A 200 -31.17 -7.02 -20.66
N SER A 201 -31.51 -7.75 -21.72
CA SER A 201 -30.79 -8.97 -22.12
C SER A 201 -29.32 -8.70 -22.45
N LYS A 202 -29.04 -7.62 -23.18
CA LYS A 202 -27.68 -7.22 -23.58
C LYS A 202 -26.87 -6.74 -22.38
N LEU A 203 -27.50 -5.96 -21.49
CA LEU A 203 -26.85 -5.49 -20.28
C LEU A 203 -26.47 -6.67 -19.39
N LEU A 204 -27.39 -7.61 -19.13
CA LEU A 204 -27.13 -8.79 -18.31
C LEU A 204 -25.98 -9.63 -18.87
N ILE A 205 -26.01 -9.95 -20.18
CA ILE A 205 -24.97 -10.74 -20.83
C ILE A 205 -23.62 -10.02 -20.75
N SER A 206 -23.56 -8.71 -21.00
CA SER A 206 -22.33 -7.94 -20.94
C SER A 206 -21.70 -7.93 -19.53
N VAL A 207 -22.51 -7.78 -18.49
CA VAL A 207 -22.00 -7.74 -17.12
C VAL A 207 -21.58 -9.14 -16.63
N LEU A 208 -22.32 -10.20 -16.99
CA LEU A 208 -21.90 -11.58 -16.71
C LEU A 208 -20.58 -11.94 -17.43
N LEU A 209 -20.43 -11.53 -18.69
CA LEU A 209 -19.19 -11.70 -19.44
C LEU A 209 -18.02 -11.00 -18.73
N ASN A 210 -18.23 -9.77 -18.25
CA ASN A 210 -17.22 -9.02 -17.51
C ASN A 210 -16.80 -9.71 -16.21
N VAL A 211 -17.76 -10.26 -15.44
CA VAL A 211 -17.46 -11.02 -14.23
C VAL A 211 -16.66 -12.28 -14.56
N CYS A 212 -17.07 -13.03 -15.60
CA CYS A 212 -16.34 -14.21 -16.07
C CYS A 212 -14.90 -13.85 -16.48
N LEU A 213 -14.73 -12.76 -17.24
CA LEU A 213 -13.43 -12.26 -17.68
C LEU A 213 -12.52 -11.93 -16.48
N ILE A 214 -13.03 -11.25 -15.46
CA ILE A 214 -12.27 -10.92 -14.23
C ILE A 214 -11.79 -12.20 -13.54
N PHE A 215 -12.64 -13.23 -13.42
CA PHE A 215 -12.25 -14.50 -12.80
C PHE A 215 -11.18 -15.24 -13.62
N VAL A 216 -11.34 -15.32 -14.94
CA VAL A 216 -10.36 -15.97 -15.83
C VAL A 216 -9.01 -15.27 -15.78
N LEU A 217 -8.98 -13.93 -15.86
CA LEU A 217 -7.75 -13.16 -15.78
C LEU A 217 -7.11 -13.26 -14.40
N SER A 218 -7.91 -13.23 -13.34
CA SER A 218 -7.42 -13.43 -11.96
C SER A 218 -6.78 -14.81 -11.80
N PHE A 219 -7.39 -15.87 -12.33
CA PHE A 219 -6.80 -17.20 -12.36
C PHE A 219 -5.48 -17.24 -13.16
N GLY A 220 -5.40 -16.50 -14.27
CA GLY A 220 -4.16 -16.31 -15.02
C GLY A 220 -3.04 -15.67 -14.17
N ILE A 221 -3.37 -14.68 -13.33
CA ILE A 221 -2.42 -14.07 -12.39
C ILE A 221 -1.93 -15.10 -11.37
N TYR A 222 -2.83 -15.91 -10.81
CA TYR A 222 -2.46 -17.02 -9.91
C TYR A 222 -1.48 -17.99 -10.57
N LYS A 223 -1.68 -18.30 -11.87
CA LYS A 223 -0.74 -19.08 -12.70
C LYS A 223 0.51 -18.29 -13.14
N LYS A 224 0.77 -17.12 -12.55
CA LYS A 224 1.95 -16.27 -12.77
C LYS A 224 2.07 -15.79 -14.23
N SER A 225 0.94 -15.65 -14.93
CA SER A 225 0.89 -15.14 -16.31
C SER A 225 1.06 -13.62 -16.34
N ARG A 226 2.10 -13.14 -17.05
CA ARG A 226 2.35 -11.70 -17.27
C ARG A 226 1.24 -11.06 -18.08
N VAL A 227 0.78 -11.76 -19.13
CA VAL A 227 -0.25 -11.25 -20.03
C VAL A 227 -1.55 -11.02 -19.26
N SER A 228 -1.99 -11.98 -18.45
CA SER A 228 -3.22 -11.85 -17.67
C SER A 228 -3.17 -10.68 -16.67
N ALA A 229 -2.03 -10.47 -16.02
CA ALA A 229 -1.83 -9.34 -15.09
C ALA A 229 -1.91 -7.99 -15.80
N VAL A 230 -1.31 -7.87 -16.99
CA VAL A 230 -1.34 -6.63 -17.78
C VAL A 230 -2.75 -6.38 -18.34
N VAL A 231 -3.39 -7.42 -18.89
CA VAL A 231 -4.74 -7.30 -19.47
C VAL A 231 -5.76 -6.87 -18.42
N ILE A 232 -5.76 -7.46 -17.21
CA ILE A 232 -6.72 -7.05 -16.17
C ILE A 232 -6.49 -5.60 -15.71
N LEU A 233 -5.23 -5.15 -15.67
CA LEU A 233 -4.88 -3.79 -15.28
C LEU A 233 -5.36 -2.78 -16.32
N ILE A 234 -5.11 -3.05 -17.61
CA ILE A 234 -5.59 -2.22 -18.72
C ILE A 234 -7.12 -2.19 -18.74
N TYR A 235 -7.76 -3.35 -18.56
CA TYR A 235 -9.21 -3.46 -18.50
C TYR A 235 -9.80 -2.58 -17.39
N LEU A 236 -9.28 -2.68 -16.16
CA LEU A 236 -9.75 -1.85 -15.04
C LEU A 236 -9.49 -0.35 -15.28
N ALA A 237 -8.29 0.02 -15.74
CA ALA A 237 -7.94 1.42 -16.00
C ALA A 237 -8.82 2.03 -17.10
N SER A 238 -9.10 1.26 -18.16
CA SER A 238 -9.97 1.70 -19.26
C SER A 238 -11.42 1.87 -18.78
N SER A 239 -11.93 0.94 -17.96
CA SER A 239 -13.26 1.05 -17.35
C SER A 239 -13.38 2.30 -16.47
N GLN A 240 -12.38 2.59 -15.63
CA GLN A 240 -12.37 3.80 -14.80
C GLN A 240 -12.28 5.08 -15.64
N ALA A 241 -11.46 5.08 -16.69
CA ALA A 241 -11.35 6.23 -17.60
C ALA A 241 -12.69 6.51 -18.31
N TRP A 242 -13.36 5.46 -18.77
CA TRP A 242 -14.69 5.56 -19.38
C TRP A 242 -15.72 6.14 -18.40
N GLU A 243 -15.78 5.65 -17.17
CA GLU A 243 -16.67 6.18 -16.12
C GLU A 243 -16.41 7.67 -15.85
N VAL A 244 -15.15 8.11 -15.84
CA VAL A 244 -14.80 9.52 -15.64
C VAL A 244 -15.24 10.39 -16.82
N ILE A 245 -15.07 9.92 -18.06
CA ILE A 245 -15.42 10.69 -19.25
C ILE A 245 -16.94 10.78 -19.40
N GLU A 246 -17.63 9.65 -19.29
CA GLU A 246 -19.06 9.56 -19.59
C GLU A 246 -19.92 10.01 -18.42
N LEU A 247 -19.63 9.52 -17.21
CA LEU A 247 -20.45 9.80 -16.02
C LEU A 247 -19.97 11.03 -15.23
N ARG A 248 -18.83 11.63 -15.62
CA ARG A 248 -18.16 12.73 -14.89
C ARG A 248 -17.97 12.44 -13.41
N ARG A 249 -17.83 11.16 -13.05
CA ARG A 249 -17.76 10.68 -11.68
C ARG A 249 -16.34 10.22 -11.35
N ILE A 250 -15.83 10.65 -10.21
CA ILE A 250 -14.54 10.18 -9.71
C ILE A 250 -14.68 8.72 -9.25
N PRO A 251 -13.76 7.81 -9.64
CA PRO A 251 -13.79 6.42 -9.20
C PRO A 251 -13.75 6.33 -7.67
N GLY A 252 -14.56 5.43 -7.12
CA GLY A 252 -14.60 5.19 -5.68
C GLY A 252 -13.28 4.64 -5.13
N ILE A 253 -13.09 4.76 -3.81
CA ILE A 253 -11.88 4.28 -3.11
C ILE A 253 -11.58 2.79 -3.36
N LEU A 254 -12.63 1.98 -3.50
CA LEU A 254 -12.52 0.56 -3.79
C LEU A 254 -11.88 0.30 -5.18
N SER A 255 -12.19 1.15 -6.16
CA SER A 255 -11.63 1.07 -7.51
C SER A 255 -10.12 1.34 -7.51
N TRP A 256 -9.68 2.33 -6.72
CA TRP A 256 -8.26 2.62 -6.49
C TRP A 256 -7.54 1.47 -5.79
N PHE A 257 -8.20 0.83 -4.82
CA PHE A 257 -7.65 -0.35 -4.13
C PHE A 257 -7.37 -1.49 -5.12
N PHE A 258 -8.31 -1.81 -6.02
CA PHE A 258 -8.08 -2.84 -7.04
C PHE A 258 -6.99 -2.45 -8.03
N LEU A 259 -6.89 -1.17 -8.41
CA LEU A 259 -5.82 -0.69 -9.27
C LEU A 259 -4.44 -0.95 -8.65
N ILE A 260 -4.27 -0.61 -7.37
CA ILE A 260 -3.02 -0.87 -6.63
C ILE A 260 -2.72 -2.37 -6.56
N ALA A 261 -3.74 -3.20 -6.30
CA ALA A 261 -3.58 -4.65 -6.26
C ALA A 261 -3.08 -5.20 -7.61
N TYR A 262 -3.67 -4.77 -8.73
CA TYR A 262 -3.26 -5.23 -10.07
C TYR A 262 -1.91 -4.68 -10.51
N VAL A 263 -1.56 -3.44 -10.18
CA VAL A 263 -0.19 -2.92 -10.37
C VAL A 263 0.82 -3.77 -9.60
N GLY A 264 0.50 -4.15 -8.36
CA GLY A 264 1.29 -5.10 -7.58
C GLY A 264 1.42 -6.46 -8.27
N GLY A 265 0.33 -6.99 -8.83
CA GLY A 265 0.33 -8.24 -9.59
C GLY A 265 1.24 -8.21 -10.83
N VAL A 266 1.20 -7.12 -11.60
CA VAL A 266 2.09 -6.90 -12.74
C VAL A 266 3.55 -6.89 -12.27
N GLN A 267 3.89 -6.08 -11.28
CA GLN A 267 5.26 -6.01 -10.73
C GLN A 267 5.74 -7.38 -10.20
N GLY A 268 4.86 -8.12 -9.53
CA GLY A 268 5.12 -9.45 -9.00
C GLY A 268 5.40 -10.46 -10.10
N THR A 269 4.57 -10.53 -11.14
CA THR A 269 4.77 -11.48 -12.26
C THR A 269 6.06 -11.20 -13.03
N PHE A 270 6.38 -9.93 -13.33
CA PHE A 270 7.65 -9.59 -13.96
C PHE A 270 8.86 -9.92 -13.08
N SER A 271 8.81 -9.59 -11.79
CA SER A 271 9.88 -9.92 -10.84
C SER A 271 10.09 -11.42 -10.72
N TYR A 272 9.01 -12.20 -10.70
CA TYR A 272 9.05 -13.66 -10.63
C TYR A 272 9.77 -14.27 -11.85
N HIS A 273 9.39 -13.87 -13.08
CA HIS A 273 10.01 -14.37 -14.30
C HIS A 273 11.48 -13.94 -14.43
N LYS A 274 11.83 -12.71 -14.01
CA LYS A 274 13.22 -12.24 -13.98
C LYS A 274 14.09 -13.09 -13.06
N LEU A 275 13.58 -13.48 -11.89
CA LEU A 275 14.32 -14.34 -10.95
C LEU A 275 14.42 -15.79 -11.44
N ARG A 276 13.42 -16.27 -12.19
CA ARG A 276 13.41 -17.63 -12.75
C ARG A 276 14.32 -17.78 -13.95
N GLY A 277 14.43 -16.77 -14.81
CA GLY A 277 15.30 -16.80 -15.99
C GLY A 277 16.80 -16.72 -15.69
N ASN A 278 17.18 -16.38 -14.46
CA ASN A 278 18.56 -16.33 -13.99
C ASN A 278 19.03 -17.63 -13.30
N ARG A 279 18.23 -18.71 -13.36
CA ARG A 279 18.60 -20.04 -12.89
C ARG A 279 18.81 -20.94 -14.09
#